data_AF-A0A3S0INS6-F1
#
_entry.id   AF-A0A3S0INS6-F1
#
_cell.length_a   1.000
_cell.length_b   1.000
_cell.length_c   1.000
_cell.angle_alpha   90.00
_cell.angle_beta   90.00
_cell.angle_gamma   90.00
#
_symmetry.space_group_name_H-M   'P 1'
#
loop_
_entity.id
_entity.type
_entity.pdbx_description
1 polymer ?
#
loop_
_entity_poly.entity_id
_entity_poly.type
_entity_poly.pdbx_seq_one_letter_code
_entity_poly.pdbx_strand_id
1 'polypeptide(L)'
;MKSFISPVLITSLFGLSCLTLTAQAQAHLQTFPTGSLVGKWVQISTEYKVTRRISKNTTEEKSARTLCNVCSEIDFRADSTATIMAHGSDVAPANAFLWGVRGNALIIRNLTSGEAAANLLPAGQYIIEAKGGGSVSLPGEVIMLTDIKGVGHILVRSR
;
A
#
# COMPACT_ATOMS: atom_id res chain seq x y z
N MET A 1 -34.11 -51.97 43.80
CA MET A 1 -33.28 -50.87 44.33
C MET A 1 -31.98 -50.83 43.52
N LYS A 2 -31.55 -49.62 43.11
CA LYS A 2 -30.18 -49.09 42.91
C LYS A 2 -29.04 -50.12 42.69
N SER A 3 -28.05 -49.99 41.81
CA SER A 3 -27.57 -48.88 40.98
C SER A 3 -26.20 -49.32 40.39
N PHE A 4 -25.99 -49.15 39.08
CA PHE A 4 -24.75 -48.70 38.38
C PHE A 4 -23.42 -49.46 38.60
N ILE A 5 -22.82 -50.14 37.59
CA ILE A 5 -21.97 -49.62 36.47
C ILE A 5 -20.72 -48.91 37.08
N SER A 6 -19.44 -49.28 36.92
CA SER A 6 -18.62 -49.49 35.70
C SER A 6 -17.10 -49.60 36.05
N PRO A 7 -16.10 -49.49 35.13
CA PRO A 7 -14.94 -50.38 35.03
C PRO A 7 -13.58 -49.64 35.18
N VAL A 8 -12.44 -50.31 34.99
CA VAL A 8 -11.18 -49.73 34.43
C VAL A 8 -10.39 -50.92 33.87
N LEU A 9 -10.47 -51.30 32.58
CA LEU A 9 -9.94 -50.69 31.36
C LEU A 9 -8.41 -50.56 31.31
N ILE A 10 -7.88 -51.36 30.39
CA ILE A 10 -6.50 -51.79 30.19
C ILE A 10 -5.88 -50.92 29.10
N THR A 11 -4.54 -50.87 29.14
CA THR A 11 -3.59 -50.63 28.04
C THR A 11 -3.40 -49.22 27.49
N SER A 12 -2.30 -48.69 27.99
CA SER A 12 -1.34 -47.78 27.36
C SER A 12 -0.82 -48.23 25.99
N LEU A 13 -0.31 -47.23 25.25
CA LEU A 13 0.59 -47.23 24.09
C LEU A 13 -0.01 -47.48 22.69
N PHE A 14 -0.29 -46.38 21.99
CA PHE A 14 0.23 -46.17 20.63
C PHE A 14 0.48 -44.67 20.42
N GLY A 15 1.75 -44.30 20.46
CA GLY A 15 2.23 -43.00 19.98
C GLY A 15 2.26 -43.02 18.44
N LEU A 16 1.42 -42.19 17.83
CA LEU A 16 1.57 -41.75 16.46
C LEU A 16 1.59 -40.23 16.51
N SER A 17 2.81 -39.72 16.65
CA SER A 17 3.18 -38.32 16.51
C SER A 17 2.77 -37.86 15.11
N CYS A 18 1.60 -37.24 15.01
CA CYS A 18 1.23 -36.45 13.84
C CYS A 18 2.11 -35.19 13.88
N LEU A 19 3.32 -35.27 13.34
CA LEU A 19 4.16 -34.12 13.01
C LEU A 19 3.39 -33.31 11.97
N THR A 20 2.60 -32.36 12.45
CA THR A 20 2.04 -31.30 11.63
C THR A 20 3.20 -30.50 11.06
N LEU A 21 3.53 -30.77 9.80
CA LEU A 21 4.36 -29.91 8.99
C LEU A 21 3.56 -28.60 8.81
N THR A 22 3.73 -27.65 9.73
CA THR A 22 3.36 -26.27 9.47
C THR A 22 4.26 -25.81 8.34
N ALA A 23 3.75 -25.89 7.12
CA ALA A 23 4.25 -25.07 6.04
C ALA A 23 4.06 -23.62 6.51
N GLN A 24 5.11 -23.06 7.11
CA GLN A 24 5.24 -21.63 7.23
C GLN A 24 5.22 -21.14 5.79
N ALA A 25 4.07 -20.65 5.34
CA ALA A 25 4.03 -19.64 4.31
C ALA A 25 4.82 -18.47 4.90
N GLN A 26 6.16 -18.50 4.75
CA GLN A 26 6.96 -17.29 4.74
C GLN A 26 6.34 -16.48 3.63
N ALA A 27 5.44 -15.56 3.99
CA ALA A 27 5.14 -14.42 3.17
C ALA A 27 6.51 -13.80 2.88
N HIS A 28 7.04 -14.11 1.71
CA HIS A 28 8.30 -13.56 1.24
C HIS A 28 8.02 -12.07 1.19
N LEU A 29 8.45 -11.34 2.21
CA LEU A 29 8.31 -9.88 2.26
C LEU A 29 9.12 -9.39 1.07
N GLN A 30 8.43 -9.15 -0.03
CA GLN A 30 9.01 -8.66 -1.25
C GLN A 30 9.45 -7.24 -0.95
N THR A 31 10.73 -7.10 -0.58
CA THR A 31 11.33 -5.81 -0.29
C THR A 31 11.39 -5.02 -1.58
N PHE A 32 10.84 -3.80 -1.55
CA PHE A 32 10.87 -2.92 -2.71
C PHE A 32 12.25 -2.26 -2.75
N PRO A 33 13.09 -2.51 -3.77
CA PRO A 33 14.43 -1.96 -3.79
C PRO A 33 14.37 -0.44 -3.99
N THR A 34 15.08 0.34 -3.17
CA THR A 34 15.02 1.81 -3.22
C THR A 34 15.23 2.38 -4.63
N GLY A 35 16.15 1.79 -5.41
CA GLY A 35 16.44 2.21 -6.78
C GLY A 35 15.30 2.02 -7.78
N SER A 36 14.30 1.18 -7.51
CA SER A 36 13.20 0.90 -8.46
C SER A 36 12.23 2.07 -8.62
N LEU A 37 12.15 2.98 -7.64
CA LEU A 37 11.33 4.18 -7.77
C LEU A 37 12.04 5.29 -8.57
N VAL A 38 13.37 5.24 -8.73
CA VAL A 38 14.13 6.31 -9.40
C VAL A 38 13.62 6.51 -10.82
N GLY A 39 13.21 7.73 -11.15
CA GLY A 39 12.67 8.18 -12.44
C GLY A 39 11.32 8.87 -12.31
N LYS A 40 10.67 9.09 -13.45
CA LYS A 40 9.43 9.85 -13.57
C LYS A 40 8.19 8.96 -13.46
N TRP A 41 7.22 9.43 -12.70
CA TRP A 41 5.95 8.75 -12.46
C TRP A 41 4.79 9.73 -12.55
N VAL A 42 3.70 9.30 -13.16
CA VAL A 42 2.49 10.11 -13.32
C VAL A 42 1.41 9.55 -12.42
N GLN A 43 0.86 10.37 -11.52
CA GLN A 43 -0.32 10.00 -10.75
C GLN A 43 -1.55 10.09 -11.65
N ILE A 44 -2.17 8.94 -11.91
CA ILE A 44 -3.32 8.84 -12.81
C ILE A 44 -4.66 8.78 -12.07
N SER A 45 -4.65 8.34 -10.81
CA SER A 45 -5.87 8.24 -10.01
C SER A 45 -5.56 8.13 -8.52
N THR A 46 -6.60 8.40 -7.73
CA THR A 46 -6.62 8.21 -6.28
C THR A 46 -7.75 7.27 -5.89
N GLU A 47 -7.47 6.27 -5.07
CA GLU A 47 -8.42 5.34 -4.47
C GLU A 47 -8.63 5.68 -2.99
N TYR A 48 -9.87 5.66 -2.51
CA TYR A 48 -10.17 5.84 -1.09
C TYR A 48 -11.46 5.13 -0.72
N LYS A 49 -11.61 4.79 0.55
CA LYS A 49 -12.86 4.20 1.06
C LYS A 49 -13.89 5.29 1.32
N VAL A 50 -15.12 5.03 0.87
CA VAL A 50 -16.29 5.86 1.16
C VAL A 50 -17.28 5.02 1.95
N THR A 51 -17.62 5.52 3.13
CA THR A 51 -18.71 4.95 3.93
C THR A 51 -20.01 5.61 3.53
N ARG A 52 -20.96 4.84 3.02
CA ARG A 52 -22.31 5.31 2.70
C ARG A 52 -23.32 4.68 3.65
N ARG A 53 -24.17 5.52 4.25
CA ARG A 53 -25.32 5.04 5.02
C ARG A 53 -26.43 4.64 4.06
N ILE A 54 -26.83 3.37 4.10
CA ILE A 54 -27.90 2.82 3.24
C ILE A 54 -29.23 2.78 4.00
N SER A 55 -29.18 2.55 5.31
CA SER A 55 -30.35 2.51 6.17
C SER A 55 -30.05 3.11 7.55
N LYS A 56 -31.07 3.19 8.42
CA LYS A 56 -30.90 3.69 9.79
C LYS A 56 -29.82 2.91 10.57
N ASN A 57 -29.62 1.62 10.27
CA ASN A 57 -28.69 0.75 11.01
C ASN A 57 -27.61 0.11 10.12
N THR A 58 -27.52 0.47 8.83
CA THR A 58 -26.61 -0.16 7.88
C THR A 58 -25.75 0.88 7.18
N THR A 59 -24.43 0.70 7.29
CA THR A 59 -23.40 1.41 6.54
C THR A 59 -22.68 0.42 5.64
N GLU A 60 -22.43 0.81 4.39
CA GLU A 60 -21.60 0.09 3.45
C GLU A 60 -20.29 0.86 3.25
N GLU A 61 -19.17 0.16 3.29
CA GLU A 61 -17.90 0.69 2.80
C GLU A 61 -17.71 0.28 1.35
N LYS A 62 -17.51 1.26 0.47
CA LYS A 62 -17.18 1.03 -0.92
C LYS A 62 -15.88 1.74 -1.27
N SER A 63 -15.05 1.09 -2.07
CA SER A 63 -13.87 1.74 -2.64
C SER A 63 -14.31 2.66 -3.78
N ALA A 64 -13.98 3.94 -3.68
CA ALA A 64 -14.13 4.92 -4.74
C ALA A 64 -12.77 5.17 -5.40
N ARG A 65 -12.77 5.39 -6.72
CA ARG A 65 -11.59 5.79 -7.49
C ARG A 65 -11.92 7.08 -8.23
N THR A 66 -11.06 8.07 -8.11
CA THR A 66 -11.15 9.33 -8.84
C THR A 66 -9.97 9.44 -9.78
N LEU A 67 -10.24 9.61 -11.08
CA LEU A 67 -9.20 9.88 -12.08
C LEU A 67 -8.67 11.31 -11.91
N CYS A 68 -7.37 11.49 -12.10
CA CYS A 68 -6.77 12.81 -12.08
C CYS A 68 -7.22 13.60 -13.32
N ASN A 69 -7.90 14.73 -13.12
CA ASN A 69 -8.27 15.64 -14.22
C ASN A 69 -7.02 16.26 -14.85
N VAL A 70 -6.08 16.67 -13.99
CA VAL A 70 -4.73 17.08 -14.38
C VAL A 70 -3.75 16.21 -13.59
N CYS A 71 -3.07 15.31 -14.30
CA CYS A 71 -2.16 14.35 -13.69
C CYS A 71 -0.87 15.05 -13.27
N SER A 72 -0.40 14.79 -12.06
CA SER A 72 0.88 15.33 -11.59
C SER A 72 2.01 14.36 -11.92
N GLU A 73 3.16 14.89 -12.32
CA GLU A 73 4.38 14.12 -12.52
C GLU A 73 5.26 14.23 -11.28
N ILE A 74 5.82 13.10 -10.85
CA ILE A 74 6.74 12.98 -9.72
C ILE A 74 8.05 12.43 -10.27
N ASP A 75 9.13 13.15 -10.06
CA ASP A 75 10.48 12.73 -10.45
C ASP A 75 11.25 12.32 -9.20
N PHE A 76 11.44 11.01 -8.98
CA PHE A 76 12.26 10.47 -7.91
C PHE A 76 13.72 10.36 -8.37
N ARG A 77 14.64 11.06 -7.69
CA ARG A 77 16.06 11.10 -8.06
C ARG A 77 16.88 10.18 -7.18
N ALA A 78 17.99 9.68 -7.74
CA ALA A 78 18.88 8.74 -7.07
C ALA A 78 19.55 9.32 -5.80
N ASP A 79 19.59 10.64 -5.65
CA ASP A 79 20.12 11.35 -4.48
C ASP A 79 19.11 11.45 -3.32
N SER A 80 18.01 10.68 -3.36
CA SER A 80 16.93 10.71 -2.36
C SER A 80 16.13 12.01 -2.31
N THR A 81 16.23 12.85 -3.36
CA THR A 81 15.34 13.98 -3.58
C THR A 81 14.26 13.64 -4.60
N ALA A 82 13.13 14.33 -4.54
CA ALA A 82 12.08 14.21 -5.54
C ALA A 82 11.36 15.53 -5.72
N THR A 83 10.76 15.72 -6.90
CA THR A 83 9.99 16.92 -7.23
C THR A 83 8.63 16.54 -7.79
N ILE A 84 7.58 17.26 -7.39
CA ILE A 84 6.24 17.14 -8.00
C ILE A 84 6.00 18.32 -8.92
N MET A 85 5.64 18.03 -10.16
CA MET A 85 5.17 19.00 -11.14
C MET A 85 3.66 18.81 -11.32
N ALA A 86 2.88 19.77 -10.83
CA ALA A 86 1.46 19.85 -11.13
C ALA A 86 1.30 20.55 -12.49
N HIS A 87 0.79 19.84 -13.50
CA HIS A 87 0.44 20.48 -14.76
C HIS A 87 -0.67 21.53 -14.51
N GLY A 88 -0.59 22.68 -15.19
CA GLY A 88 -1.56 23.78 -15.05
C GLY A 88 -1.14 24.92 -14.09
N SER A 89 0.09 24.90 -13.58
CA SER A 89 0.72 26.00 -12.84
C SER A 89 1.99 26.45 -13.58
N ASP A 90 2.04 27.71 -14.03
CA ASP A 90 3.23 28.32 -14.65
C ASP A 90 4.33 28.64 -13.61
N VAL A 91 4.08 28.32 -12.34
CA VAL A 91 5.01 28.50 -11.23
C VAL A 91 5.76 27.18 -11.00
N ALA A 92 7.07 27.30 -10.76
CA ALA A 92 8.08 26.28 -10.41
C ALA A 92 7.55 24.95 -9.82
N PRO A 93 8.27 23.80 -9.97
CA PRO A 93 7.84 22.49 -9.45
C PRO A 93 7.22 22.63 -8.06
N ALA A 94 5.94 22.27 -7.98
CA ALA A 94 5.05 22.76 -6.95
C ALA A 94 5.53 22.44 -5.54
N ASN A 95 6.29 21.35 -5.34
CA ASN A 95 6.98 21.01 -4.08
C ASN A 95 8.16 20.06 -4.34
N ALA A 96 9.26 20.23 -3.60
CA ALA A 96 10.38 19.27 -3.55
C ALA A 96 10.38 18.56 -2.18
N PHE A 97 10.78 17.29 -2.16
CA PHE A 97 10.76 16.47 -0.94
C PHE A 97 11.90 15.46 -0.93
N LEU A 98 12.23 14.97 0.27
CA LEU A 98 13.13 13.85 0.48
C LEU A 98 12.35 12.56 0.52
N TRP A 99 12.94 11.49 0.00
CA TRP A 99 12.30 10.18 -0.01
C TRP A 99 13.28 9.05 0.32
N GLY A 100 12.74 7.91 0.74
CA GLY A 100 13.50 6.68 0.90
C GLY A 100 12.58 5.48 1.05
N VAL A 101 13.10 4.28 0.78
CA VAL A 101 12.34 3.04 0.93
C VAL A 101 12.92 2.21 2.06
N ARG A 102 12.05 1.70 2.93
CA ARG A 102 12.38 0.76 3.99
C ARG A 102 11.43 -0.43 3.93
N GLY A 103 11.92 -1.57 3.47
CA GLY A 103 11.07 -2.75 3.23
C GLY A 103 10.11 -2.50 2.06
N ASN A 104 8.80 -2.48 2.33
CA ASN A 104 7.75 -2.12 1.37
C ASN A 104 7.15 -0.73 1.65
N ALA A 105 7.79 0.08 2.50
CA ALA A 105 7.31 1.40 2.86
C ALA A 105 8.13 2.51 2.20
N LEU A 106 7.45 3.41 1.49
CA LEU A 106 8.00 4.69 1.05
C LEU A 106 7.87 5.68 2.20
N ILE A 107 8.94 6.38 2.52
CA ILE A 107 8.97 7.44 3.52
C ILE A 107 9.22 8.74 2.79
N ILE A 108 8.32 9.70 2.93
CA ILE A 108 8.41 11.06 2.37
C ILE A 108 8.62 12.05 3.52
N ARG A 109 9.56 12.97 3.34
CA ARG A 109 9.83 14.08 4.27
C ARG A 109 9.91 15.39 3.50
N ASN A 110 9.51 16.49 4.10
CA ASN A 110 9.68 17.81 3.49
C ASN A 110 11.17 18.11 3.29
N LEU A 111 11.51 18.80 2.19
CA LEU A 111 12.90 19.19 1.92
C LEU A 111 13.37 20.28 2.88
N THR A 112 12.50 21.25 3.19
CA THR A 112 12.76 22.30 4.19
C THR A 112 11.68 22.34 5.28
N SER A 113 12.06 22.75 6.49
CA SER A 113 11.11 22.94 7.59
C SER A 113 10.29 24.20 7.36
N GLY A 114 8.98 24.06 7.14
CA GLY A 114 8.06 25.20 6.95
C GLY A 114 7.46 25.30 5.54
N GLU A 115 7.91 24.48 4.59
CA GLU A 115 7.18 24.29 3.34
C GLU A 115 5.79 23.70 3.61
N ALA A 116 4.79 24.20 2.86
CA ALA A 116 3.48 23.58 2.82
C ALA A 116 3.66 22.12 2.41
N ALA A 117 2.96 21.20 3.08
CA ALA A 117 2.99 19.80 2.69
C ALA A 117 2.64 19.70 1.20
N ALA A 118 3.38 18.85 0.47
CA ALA A 118 3.02 18.57 -0.92
C ALA A 118 1.56 18.09 -0.94
N ASN A 119 0.64 18.91 -1.45
CA ASN A 119 -0.80 18.65 -1.38
C ASN A 119 -1.20 17.33 -2.06
N LEU A 120 -0.35 16.83 -2.97
CA LEU A 120 -0.58 15.63 -3.77
C LEU A 120 -0.02 14.36 -3.13
N LEU A 121 1.15 14.46 -2.48
CA LEU A 121 1.82 13.38 -1.75
C LEU A 121 2.45 13.98 -0.48
N PRO A 122 1.67 14.16 0.59
CA PRO A 122 2.17 14.79 1.81
C PRO A 122 3.30 13.98 2.46
N ALA A 123 4.12 14.63 3.29
CA ALA A 123 5.10 13.92 4.09
C ALA A 123 4.43 12.86 4.99
N GLY A 124 5.06 11.70 5.09
CA GLY A 124 4.49 10.55 5.77
C GLY A 124 5.09 9.22 5.30
N GLN A 125 4.48 8.14 5.77
CA GLN A 125 4.82 6.79 5.36
C GLN A 125 3.70 6.22 4.49
N TYR A 126 4.08 5.57 3.40
CA TYR A 126 3.19 4.95 2.43
C TYR A 126 3.57 3.49 2.25
N ILE A 127 2.58 2.61 2.13
CA ILE A 127 2.79 1.23 1.70
C ILE A 127 2.91 1.25 0.18
N ILE A 128 3.95 0.61 -0.36
CA ILE A 128 4.20 0.46 -1.79
C ILE A 128 3.71 -0.90 -2.23
N GLU A 129 2.83 -0.93 -3.23
CA GLU A 129 2.35 -2.16 -3.85
C GLU A 129 2.52 -2.07 -5.37
N ALA A 130 3.20 -3.05 -5.97
CA ALA A 130 3.19 -3.20 -7.41
C ALA A 130 1.80 -3.69 -7.85
N LYS A 131 1.09 -2.91 -8.66
CA LYS A 131 -0.16 -3.37 -9.27
C LYS A 131 0.23 -4.13 -10.54
N GLY A 132 0.15 -5.46 -10.48
CA GLY A 132 0.08 -6.27 -11.71
C GLY A 132 -1.07 -5.75 -12.57
N GLY A 133 -0.89 -5.67 -13.89
CA GLY A 133 -1.79 -4.99 -14.86
C GLY A 133 -3.21 -5.56 -14.98
N GLY A 134 -3.93 -5.68 -13.87
CA GLY A 134 -5.17 -6.45 -13.73
C GLY A 134 -6.46 -5.65 -13.90
N SER A 135 -6.44 -4.45 -14.47
CA SER A 135 -7.70 -3.76 -14.83
C SER A 135 -7.54 -2.63 -15.83
N VAL A 136 -6.33 -2.11 -16.04
CA VAL A 136 -6.08 -1.07 -17.03
C VAL A 136 -4.85 -1.53 -17.80
N SER A 137 -5.00 -1.68 -19.12
CA SER A 137 -3.92 -1.94 -20.06
C SER A 137 -3.01 -0.72 -20.16
N LEU A 138 -2.37 -0.36 -19.05
CA LEU A 138 -1.44 0.76 -18.96
C LEU A 138 -0.07 0.24 -19.37
N PRO A 139 0.55 0.84 -20.42
CA PRO A 139 1.84 0.40 -20.89
C PRO A 139 2.96 0.88 -19.94
N GLY A 140 3.30 0.11 -18.91
CA GLY A 140 4.43 0.42 -18.03
C GLY A 140 4.31 -0.21 -16.65
N GLU A 141 5.31 0.05 -15.80
CA GLU A 141 5.28 -0.30 -14.39
C GLU A 141 4.23 0.55 -13.67
N VAL A 142 3.38 -0.10 -12.86
CA VAL A 142 2.32 0.56 -12.10
C VAL A 142 2.50 0.24 -10.62
N ILE A 143 2.49 1.30 -9.81
CA ILE A 143 2.56 1.18 -8.36
C ILE A 143 1.36 1.87 -7.71
N MET A 144 1.02 1.41 -6.52
CA MET A 144 0.10 2.10 -5.61
C MET A 144 0.86 2.49 -4.34
N LEU A 145 0.70 3.75 -3.93
CA LEU A 145 1.21 4.29 -2.68
C LEU A 145 0.03 4.54 -1.75
N THR A 146 -0.11 3.76 -0.69
CA THR A 146 -1.24 3.87 0.25
C THR A 146 -0.80 4.56 1.53
N ASP A 147 -1.43 5.69 1.87
CA ASP A 147 -1.14 6.43 3.09
C ASP A 147 -1.77 5.80 4.35
N ILE A 148 -1.46 6.36 5.52
CA ILE A 148 -2.00 5.89 6.80
C ILE A 148 -3.53 6.04 6.94
N LYS A 149 -4.14 6.90 6.12
CA LYS A 149 -5.60 7.11 6.08
C LYS A 149 -6.28 6.12 5.12
N GLY A 150 -5.51 5.27 4.43
CA GLY A 150 -6.00 4.32 3.44
C GLY A 150 -6.30 4.96 2.08
N VAL A 151 -5.73 6.14 1.80
CA VAL A 151 -5.80 6.79 0.49
C VAL A 151 -4.67 6.21 -0.38
N GLY A 152 -5.05 5.56 -1.48
CA GLY A 152 -4.13 4.97 -2.45
C GLY A 152 -3.90 5.89 -3.64
N HIS A 153 -2.65 6.28 -3.88
CA HIS A 153 -2.23 7.02 -5.06
C HIS A 153 -1.73 6.01 -6.10
N ILE A 154 -2.33 5.98 -7.29
CA ILE A 154 -1.90 5.08 -8.38
C ILE A 154 -0.99 5.84 -9.33
N LEU A 155 0.24 5.37 -9.45
CA LEU A 155 1.29 5.97 -10.26
C LEU A 155 1.67 5.02 -11.40
N VAL A 156 1.88 5.59 -12.59
CA VAL A 156 2.37 4.89 -13.77
C VAL A 156 3.72 5.46 -14.13
N ARG A 157 4.67 4.59 -14.48
CA ARG A 157 5.98 5.02 -14.96
C ARG A 157 5.85 5.84 -16.25
N SER A 158 6.39 7.06 -16.24
CA SER A 158 6.53 7.90 -17.44
C SER A 158 7.68 7.34 -18.28
N ARG A 159 7.48 7.21 -19.60
CA ARG A 159 8.47 6.66 -20.53
C ARG A 159 9.50 7.70 -20.95
#